data_AF-E7FLU7-F1
#
_entry.id   AF-E7FLU7-F1
#
_cell.length_a   1.000
_cell.length_b   1.000
_cell.length_c   1.000
_cell.angle_alpha   90.00
_cell.angle_beta   90.00
_cell.angle_gamma   90.00
#
_symmetry.space_group_name_H-M   'P 1'
#
loop_
_entity.id
_entity.type
_entity.pdbx_description
1 polymer ?
#
loop_
_entity_poly.entity_id
_entity_poly.type
_entity_poly.pdbx_seq_one_letter_code
_entity_poly.pdbx_strand_id
1 'polypeptide(L)'
;LSFEYSPHDDDGDDDLRIVEDYFDRTLGDSYASLGRVYQDYCDEMNKLSLWIMELLGMSLGVGRAYFKDFFEENESIMRLNYYPPCQKPDQTLGT
;
A
#
# COMPACT_ATOMS: atom_id res chain seq x y z
N LEU A 1 -0.48 11.56 -6.65
CA LEU A 1 -1.03 11.50 -5.28
C LEU A 1 -0.31 10.37 -4.56
N SER A 2 0.19 10.59 -3.35
CA SER A 2 0.87 9.56 -2.58
C SER A 2 0.41 9.60 -1.14
N PHE A 3 0.23 8.44 -0.52
CA PHE A 3 -0.18 8.31 0.87
C PHE A 3 0.42 7.05 1.50
N GLU A 4 0.53 7.09 2.82
CA GLU A 4 1.10 6.02 3.62
C GLU A 4 -0.01 5.07 4.09
N TYR A 5 0.37 3.82 4.29
CA TYR A 5 -0.40 2.77 4.88
C TYR A 5 0.48 2.05 5.89
N SER A 6 -0.06 1.80 7.08
CA SER A 6 0.54 0.97 8.10
C SER A 6 -0.46 -0.11 8.49
N PRO A 7 -0.06 -1.39 8.56
CA PRO A 7 -0.91 -2.42 9.14
C PRO A 7 -1.10 -2.19 10.65
N HIS A 8 -2.25 -2.61 11.18
CA HIS A 8 -2.56 -2.49 12.62
C HIS A 8 -2.06 -3.69 13.41
N ASP A 9 -1.62 -3.42 14.64
CA ASP A 9 -1.53 -4.42 15.69
C ASP A 9 -2.93 -4.68 16.26
N ASP A 10 -3.34 -5.95 16.29
CA ASP A 10 -4.68 -6.46 16.65
C ASP A 10 -5.07 -6.27 18.14
N ASP A 11 -4.60 -5.20 18.79
CA ASP A 11 -4.61 -5.04 20.26
C ASP A 11 -5.57 -3.96 20.81
N GLY A 12 -6.47 -3.38 20.01
CA GLY A 12 -7.63 -2.68 20.58
C GLY A 12 -8.27 -1.56 19.76
N ASP A 13 -9.52 -1.83 19.35
CA ASP A 13 -10.70 -0.93 19.34
C ASP A 13 -10.60 0.47 18.69
N ASP A 14 -9.89 0.58 17.57
CA ASP A 14 -10.31 1.50 16.50
C ASP A 14 -9.83 0.93 15.17
N ASP A 15 -10.76 0.55 14.28
CA ASP A 15 -10.48 0.21 12.88
C ASP A 15 -10.00 1.51 12.20
N LEU A 16 -8.74 1.86 12.43
CA LEU A 16 -8.13 3.10 11.97
C LEU A 16 -7.94 2.96 10.46
N ARG A 17 -8.99 3.31 9.71
CA ARG A 17 -8.99 3.35 8.24
C ARG A 17 -8.14 4.53 7.77
N ILE A 18 -6.84 4.46 8.03
CA ILE A 18 -5.86 5.54 7.85
C ILE A 18 -5.85 6.10 6.43
N VAL A 19 -6.11 5.24 5.44
CA VAL A 19 -6.22 5.64 4.04
C VAL A 19 -7.52 6.41 3.83
N GLU A 20 -8.66 5.94 4.35
CA GLU A 20 -9.92 6.69 4.23
C GLU A 20 -9.84 8.05 4.89
N ASP A 21 -9.33 8.08 6.11
CA ASP A 21 -9.08 9.30 6.87
C ASP A 21 -8.21 10.27 6.09
N TYR A 22 -7.15 9.77 5.43
CA TYR A 22 -6.31 10.59 4.57
C TYR A 22 -7.10 11.18 3.39
N PHE A 23 -7.92 10.37 2.73
CA PHE A 23 -8.73 10.83 1.59
C PHE A 23 -9.79 11.85 2.02
N ASP A 24 -10.49 11.62 3.12
CA ASP A 24 -11.49 12.55 3.63
C ASP A 24 -10.85 13.87 4.07
N ARG A 25 -9.70 13.83 4.77
CA ARG A 25 -8.98 15.05 5.20
C ARG A 25 -8.37 15.82 4.03
N THR A 26 -7.89 15.13 2.99
CA THR A 26 -7.11 15.76 1.90
C THR A 26 -7.98 16.15 0.71
N LEU A 27 -8.98 15.34 0.36
CA LEU A 27 -9.80 15.50 -0.85
C LEU A 27 -11.28 15.79 -0.54
N GLY A 28 -11.72 15.57 0.71
CA GLY A 28 -13.08 15.82 1.17
C GLY A 28 -14.09 14.74 0.79
N ASP A 29 -15.28 14.82 1.39
CA ASP A 29 -16.34 13.78 1.36
C ASP A 29 -16.74 13.30 -0.04
N SER A 30 -16.55 14.14 -1.06
CA SER A 30 -16.81 13.75 -2.46
C SER A 30 -15.96 12.55 -2.92
N TYR A 31 -14.85 12.27 -2.24
CA TYR A 31 -13.94 11.16 -2.51
C TYR A 31 -14.00 10.03 -1.48
N ALA A 32 -14.96 10.03 -0.54
CA ALA A 32 -15.06 9.00 0.50
C ALA A 32 -15.16 7.58 -0.08
N SER A 33 -15.85 7.42 -1.22
CA SER A 33 -15.90 6.13 -1.93
C SER A 33 -14.53 5.68 -2.47
N LEU A 34 -13.70 6.64 -2.92
CA LEU A 34 -12.36 6.39 -3.42
C LEU A 34 -11.41 6.04 -2.26
N GLY A 35 -11.54 6.74 -1.13
CA GLY A 35 -10.85 6.40 0.11
C GLY A 35 -11.11 4.95 0.51
N ARG A 36 -12.38 4.53 0.54
CA ARG A 36 -12.77 3.13 0.82
C ARG A 36 -12.10 2.10 -0.06
N VAL A 37 -12.13 2.35 -1.37
CA VAL A 37 -11.51 1.44 -2.34
C VAL A 37 -10.01 1.33 -2.11
N TYR A 38 -9.32 2.43 -1.79
CA TYR A 38 -7.88 2.40 -1.56
C TYR A 38 -7.49 1.81 -0.21
N GLN A 39 -8.30 1.98 0.83
CA GLN A 39 -8.11 1.30 2.11
C GLN A 39 -8.14 -0.21 1.91
N ASP A 40 -9.22 -0.73 1.32
CA ASP A 40 -9.37 -2.17 1.07
C ASP A 40 -8.25 -2.71 0.16
N TYR A 41 -7.83 -1.93 -0.84
CA TYR A 41 -6.71 -2.29 -1.69
C TYR A 41 -5.40 -2.39 -0.90
N CYS A 42 -5.09 -1.42 -0.02
CA CYS A 42 -3.87 -1.44 0.78
C CYS A 42 -3.85 -2.65 1.72
N ASP A 43 -4.99 -2.99 2.34
CA ASP A 43 -5.12 -4.16 3.21
C ASP A 43 -4.82 -5.46 2.47
N GLU A 44 -5.38 -5.65 1.27
CA GLU A 44 -5.14 -6.85 0.46
C GLU A 44 -3.72 -6.89 -0.11
N MET A 45 -3.15 -5.74 -0.49
CA MET A 45 -1.76 -5.68 -0.94
C MET A 45 -0.76 -5.98 0.18
N ASN A 46 -1.06 -5.59 1.41
CA ASN A 46 -0.24 -5.94 2.57
C ASN A 46 -0.24 -7.46 2.82
N LYS A 47 -1.41 -8.10 2.79
CA LYS A 47 -1.50 -9.57 2.90
C LYS A 47 -0.72 -10.26 1.78
N LEU A 48 -0.86 -9.79 0.55
CA LEU A 48 -0.16 -10.33 -0.62
C LEU A 48 1.37 -10.15 -0.50
N SER A 49 1.84 -8.98 -0.07
CA SER A 49 3.28 -8.71 0.06
C SER A 49 3.92 -9.64 1.09
N LEU A 50 3.27 -9.86 2.24
CA LEU A 50 3.74 -10.79 3.27
C LEU A 50 3.79 -12.23 2.77
N TRP A 51 2.81 -12.67 1.97
CA TRP A 51 2.86 -13.99 1.33
C TRP A 51 4.03 -14.12 0.34
N ILE A 52 4.32 -13.08 -0.44
CA ILE A 52 5.50 -13.06 -1.32
C ILE A 52 6.78 -13.15 -0.49
N MET A 53 6.87 -12.45 0.64
CA MET A 53 8.01 -12.54 1.55
C MET A 53 8.19 -13.96 2.10
N GLU A 54 7.10 -14.64 2.45
CA GLU A 54 7.16 -16.06 2.85
C GLU A 54 7.72 -16.96 1.72
N LEU A 55 7.26 -16.76 0.48
CA LEU A 55 7.73 -17.50 -0.69
C LEU A 55 9.22 -17.27 -0.96
N LEU A 56 9.69 -16.03 -0.83
CA LEU A 56 11.10 -15.69 -0.96
C LEU A 56 11.94 -16.35 0.15
N GLY A 57 11.45 -16.36 1.38
CA GLY A 57 12.13 -16.99 2.52
C GLY A 57 12.32 -18.49 2.33
N MET A 58 11.29 -19.16 1.80
CA MET A 58 11.37 -20.58 1.43
C MET A 58 12.34 -20.81 0.25
N SER A 59 12.26 -19.98 -0.78
CA SER A 59 13.08 -20.13 -2.01
C SER A 59 14.57 -19.96 -1.75
N LEU A 60 14.93 -19.07 -0.82
CA LEU A 60 16.32 -18.80 -0.43
C LEU A 60 16.82 -19.72 0.69
N GLY A 61 15.98 -20.61 1.22
CA GLY A 61 16.36 -21.55 2.29
C GLY A 61 16.58 -20.90 3.66
N VAL A 62 16.14 -19.65 3.85
CA VAL A 62 16.26 -18.90 5.12
C VAL A 62 15.09 -19.15 6.08
N GLY A 63 14.06 -19.86 5.62
CA GLY A 63 12.86 -20.19 6.38
C GLY A 63 11.66 -19.34 5.96
N ARG A 64 10.47 -19.93 6.04
CA ARG A 64 9.21 -19.30 5.58
C ARG A 64 8.92 -17.99 6.29
N ALA A 65 9.10 -17.93 7.60
CA ALA A 65 8.75 -16.75 8.39
C ALA A 65 9.79 -15.63 8.30
N TYR A 66 11.03 -15.93 7.89
CA TYR A 66 12.17 -15.01 8.03
C TYR A 66 11.93 -13.60 7.47
N PHE A 67 11.51 -13.50 6.19
CA PHE A 67 11.21 -12.20 5.61
C PHE A 67 9.83 -11.68 6.01
N LYS A 68 8.85 -12.56 6.26
CA LYS A 68 7.54 -12.10 6.72
C LYS A 68 7.68 -11.35 8.03
N ASP A 69 8.28 -11.96 9.05
CA ASP A 69 8.46 -11.37 10.37
C ASP A 69 9.31 -10.09 10.30
N PHE A 70 10.28 -10.04 9.39
CA PHE A 70 11.06 -8.83 9.14
C PHE A 70 10.22 -7.70 8.50
N PHE A 71 9.22 -8.03 7.69
CA PHE A 71 8.42 -7.07 6.93
C PHE A 71 7.01 -6.80 7.48
N GLU A 72 6.56 -7.51 8.52
CA GLU A 72 5.17 -7.51 9.02
C GLU A 72 4.68 -6.14 9.53
N GLU A 73 5.55 -5.39 10.21
CA GLU A 73 5.24 -4.07 10.78
C GLU A 73 5.64 -2.90 9.86
N ASN A 74 5.95 -3.14 8.58
CA ASN A 74 6.46 -2.06 7.72
C ASN A 74 5.37 -1.10 7.24
N GLU A 75 5.77 0.17 7.17
CA GLU A 75 5.03 1.21 6.47
C GLU A 75 5.15 1.04 4.95
N SER A 76 4.01 1.09 4.27
CA SER A 76 3.91 1.04 2.82
C SER A 76 3.47 2.38 2.26
N ILE A 77 4.01 2.78 1.10
CA ILE A 77 3.60 4.02 0.41
C ILE A 77 2.89 3.65 -0.88
N MET A 78 1.64 4.09 -1.01
CA MET A 78 0.95 4.09 -2.30
C MET A 78 1.31 5.32 -3.11
N ARG A 79 1.57 5.13 -4.42
CA ARG A 79 1.77 6.22 -5.38
C ARG A 79 0.87 6.04 -6.59
N LEU A 80 0.02 7.04 -6.81
CA LEU A 80 -0.85 7.13 -7.96
C LEU A 80 -0.19 8.05 -8.99
N ASN A 81 0.26 7.42 -10.08
CA ASN A 81 0.95 8.09 -11.18
C ASN A 81 -0.01 8.30 -12.36
N TYR A 82 -0.02 9.51 -12.91
CA TYR A 82 -0.79 9.84 -14.11
C TYR A 82 0.17 10.32 -15.21
N TYR A 83 0.25 9.56 -16.30
CA TYR A 83 1.14 9.84 -17.42
C TYR A 83 0.33 10.35 -18.63
N PRO A 84 0.24 11.67 -18.84
CA PRO A 84 -0.49 12.23 -19.99
C PRO A 84 0.23 11.93 -21.31
N PRO A 85 -0.48 12.00 -22.46
CA PRO A 85 0.13 11.88 -23.77
C PRO A 85 1.30 12.86 -23.97
N CYS A 86 2.43 12.35 -24.45
CA CYS A 86 3.63 13.13 -24.71
C CYS A 86 3.89 13.26 -26.22
N GLN A 87 4.29 14.45 -26.67
CA GLN A 87 4.61 14.71 -28.08
C GLN A 87 5.94 14.06 -28.51
N LYS A 88 6.86 13.85 -27.57
CA LYS A 88 8.19 13.26 -27.81
C LYS A 88 8.50 12.16 -26.79
N PRO A 89 7.78 11.02 -26.84
CA PRO A 89 7.89 9.96 -25.85
C PRO A 89 9.28 9.30 -25.84
N ASP A 90 10.04 9.39 -26.94
CA ASP A 90 11.42 8.91 -27.05
C ASP A 90 12.45 9.78 -26.31
N GLN A 91 12.06 11.01 -25.93
CA GLN A 91 12.93 12.00 -25.27
C GLN A 91 12.51 12.30 -23.83
N THR A 92 11.55 11.55 -23.28
CA THR A 92 10.98 11.81 -21.96
C THR A 92 10.76 10.53 -21.16
N LEU A 93 10.75 10.67 -19.84
CA LEU A 93 10.38 9.61 -18.90
C LEU A 93 9.26 10.15 -18.01
N GLY A 94 8.28 9.29 -17.72
CA GLY A 94 7.27 9.60 -16.72
C GLY A 94 7.88 9.73 -15.33
N THR A 95 7.24 10.53 -14.47
CA THR A 95 7.53 10.61 -13.03
C THR A 95 6.46 9.90 -12.23
#